data_AF-A0A8D6U9D5-F1
#
_entry.id   AF-A0A8D6U9D5-F1
#
_cell.length_a   1.000
_cell.length_b   1.000
_cell.length_c   1.000
_cell.angle_alpha   90.00
_cell.angle_beta   90.00
_cell.angle_gamma   90.00
#
_symmetry.space_group_name_H-M   'P 1'
#
loop_
_entity.id
_entity.type
_entity.pdbx_description
1 polymer ?
#
loop_
_entity_poly.entity_id
_entity_poly.type
_entity_poly.pdbx_seq_one_letter_code
_entity_poly.pdbx_strand_id
1 'polypeptide(L)'
;MLLAMVLLSYLSWLWHNNNVWRWTFITIQAIQLFALYTWYLWQGFPLFISLPFYHCRMAMFAVLLLKNSRTKTYFAIMGVVGTYCALIYPVFDPYEFPHITGFSFLIGHYALLVNSLNVIFNSYKTHPISLGLIVVSTFLLNLGLVIVNQTIGGNYGMLKHTPFIMGPPLVVK
;
A
#
# COMPACT_ATOMS: atom_id res chain seq x y z
N MET A 1 2.68 -17.52 1.01
CA MET A 1 2.72 -16.08 0.69
C MET A 1 3.68 -15.80 -0.47
N LEU A 2 4.97 -16.16 -0.37
CA LEU A 2 5.95 -15.92 -1.44
C LEU A 2 5.59 -16.54 -2.80
N LEU A 3 5.14 -17.80 -2.81
CA LEU A 3 4.70 -18.46 -4.04
C LEU A 3 3.57 -17.69 -4.75
N ALA A 4 2.59 -17.20 -3.98
CA ALA A 4 1.49 -16.40 -4.51
C ALA A 4 2.00 -15.08 -5.12
N MET A 5 2.98 -14.42 -4.50
CA MET A 5 3.58 -13.19 -5.05
C MET A 5 4.27 -13.45 -6.38
N VAL A 6 5.04 -14.52 -6.48
CA VAL A 6 5.74 -14.91 -7.72
C VAL A 6 4.73 -15.23 -8.81
N LEU A 7 3.73 -16.05 -8.50
CA LEU A 7 2.66 -16.39 -9.43
C LEU A 7 1.90 -15.15 -9.91
N LEU A 8 1.45 -14.29 -9.00
CA LEU A 8 0.73 -13.07 -9.35
C LEU A 8 1.58 -12.10 -10.18
N SER A 9 2.88 -12.03 -9.92
CA SER A 9 3.80 -11.20 -10.72
C SER A 9 3.93 -11.74 -12.14
N TYR A 10 4.08 -13.07 -12.27
CA TYR A 10 4.14 -13.75 -13.58
C TYR A 10 2.83 -13.58 -14.37
N LEU A 11 1.69 -13.81 -13.72
CA LEU A 11 0.37 -13.62 -14.34
C LEU A 11 0.12 -12.17 -14.73
N SER A 12 0.57 -11.21 -13.92
CA SER A 12 0.49 -9.78 -14.27
C SER A 12 1.29 -9.47 -15.52
N TRP A 13 2.48 -10.04 -15.67
CA TRP A 13 3.27 -9.88 -16.89
C TRP A 13 2.54 -10.47 -18.11
N LEU A 14 1.94 -11.66 -17.99
CA LEU A 14 1.22 -12.31 -19.08
C LEU A 14 -0.09 -11.58 -19.48
N TRP A 15 -0.82 -11.05 -18.50
CA TRP A 15 -2.19 -10.54 -18.68
C TRP A 15 -2.35 -9.03 -18.44
N HIS A 16 -1.29 -8.24 -18.39
CA HIS A 16 -1.38 -6.79 -18.19
C HIS A 16 -2.24 -6.04 -19.22
N ASN A 17 -2.37 -6.57 -20.44
CA ASN A 17 -3.21 -6.00 -21.50
C ASN A 17 -4.68 -6.49 -21.44
N ASN A 18 -4.99 -7.48 -20.61
CA ASN A 18 -6.34 -8.02 -20.49
C ASN A 18 -7.19 -7.12 -19.59
N ASN A 19 -8.29 -6.59 -20.14
CA ASN A 19 -9.20 -5.71 -19.41
C ASN A 19 -9.87 -6.41 -18.23
N VAL A 20 -10.26 -7.69 -18.36
CA VAL A 20 -10.88 -8.48 -17.28
C VAL A 20 -9.90 -8.63 -16.12
N TRP A 21 -8.63 -8.97 -16.42
CA TRP A 21 -7.58 -9.06 -15.40
C TRP A 21 -7.44 -7.75 -14.64
N ARG A 22 -7.30 -6.63 -15.36
CA ARG A 22 -7.13 -5.31 -14.75
C ARG A 22 -8.34 -4.91 -13.90
N TRP A 23 -9.55 -5.06 -14.43
CA TRP A 23 -10.78 -4.68 -13.72
C TRP A 23 -11.06 -5.55 -12.49
N THR A 24 -10.72 -6.84 -12.53
CA THR A 24 -10.82 -7.73 -11.38
C THR A 24 -10.00 -7.21 -10.21
N PHE A 25 -8.71 -6.93 -10.43
CA PHE A 25 -7.83 -6.49 -9.33
C PHE A 25 -8.11 -5.06 -8.87
N ILE A 26 -8.56 -4.17 -9.76
CA ILE A 26 -9.06 -2.84 -9.37
C ILE A 26 -10.28 -3.00 -8.44
N THR A 27 -11.23 -3.86 -8.81
CA THR A 27 -12.44 -4.11 -8.02
C THR A 27 -12.10 -4.73 -6.66
N ILE A 28 -11.23 -5.74 -6.64
CA ILE A 28 -10.76 -6.37 -5.39
C ILE A 28 -10.13 -5.34 -4.47
N GLN A 29 -9.24 -4.47 -4.98
CA GLN A 29 -8.60 -3.43 -4.19
C GLN A 29 -9.62 -2.42 -3.65
N ALA A 30 -10.58 -2.00 -4.48
CA ALA A 30 -11.61 -1.05 -4.09
C ALA A 30 -12.50 -1.63 -2.98
N ILE A 31 -12.94 -2.88 -3.10
CA ILE A 31 -13.71 -3.60 -2.08
C ILE A 31 -12.89 -3.72 -0.79
N GLN A 32 -11.62 -4.10 -0.89
CA GLN A 32 -10.75 -4.24 0.28
C GLN A 32 -10.58 -2.92 1.03
N LEU A 33 -10.32 -1.81 0.33
CA LEU A 33 -10.23 -0.49 0.97
C LEU A 33 -11.57 -0.09 1.58
N PHE A 34 -12.67 -0.25 0.83
CA PHE A 34 -14.00 0.09 1.33
C PHE A 34 -14.33 -0.67 2.61
N ALA A 35 -14.08 -1.98 2.65
CA ALA A 35 -14.30 -2.80 3.84
C ALA A 35 -13.43 -2.34 5.02
N LEU A 36 -12.14 -2.07 4.78
CA LEU A 36 -11.22 -1.62 5.82
C LEU A 36 -11.63 -0.27 6.42
N TYR A 37 -11.94 0.72 5.58
CA TYR A 37 -12.32 2.05 6.06
C TYR A 37 -13.71 2.07 6.68
N THR A 38 -14.65 1.26 6.18
CA THR A 38 -15.96 1.07 6.83
C THR A 38 -15.77 0.48 8.23
N TRP A 39 -14.89 -0.50 8.38
CA TRP A 39 -14.53 -1.05 9.69
C TRP A 39 -13.92 0.00 10.62
N TYR A 40 -12.98 0.81 10.13
CA TYR A 40 -12.38 1.89 10.92
C TYR A 40 -13.41 2.91 11.42
N LEU A 41 -14.36 3.30 10.56
CA LEU A 41 -15.44 4.20 10.93
C LEU A 41 -16.39 3.57 11.94
N TRP A 42 -16.76 2.30 11.73
CA TRP A 42 -17.68 1.59 12.62
C TRP A 42 -17.10 1.40 14.03
N GLN A 43 -15.82 1.06 14.14
CA GLN A 43 -15.13 0.89 15.42
C GLN A 43 -14.64 2.21 16.04
N GLY A 44 -14.82 3.34 15.35
CA GLY A 44 -14.38 4.65 15.85
C GLY A 44 -12.87 4.77 16.02
N PHE A 45 -12.07 4.18 15.12
CA PHE A 45 -10.61 4.22 15.22
C PHE A 45 -10.08 5.65 15.19
N PRO A 46 -9.11 5.98 16.06
CA PRO A 46 -8.55 7.32 16.12
C PRO A 46 -7.75 7.65 14.85
N LEU A 47 -7.68 8.96 14.56
CA LEU A 47 -7.05 9.49 13.35
C LEU A 47 -5.57 9.18 13.21
N PHE A 48 -4.87 8.75 14.27
CA PHE A 48 -3.46 8.37 14.19
C PHE A 48 -3.22 6.94 13.66
N ILE A 49 -4.28 6.14 13.51
CA ILE A 49 -4.25 4.80 12.91
C ILE A 49 -5.03 4.78 11.59
N SER A 50 -6.19 5.45 11.54
CA SER A 50 -7.15 5.25 10.45
C SER A 50 -6.80 5.99 9.15
N LEU A 51 -6.01 7.08 9.16
CA LEU A 51 -5.70 7.84 7.94
C LEU A 51 -4.90 7.03 6.89
N PRO A 52 -5.05 7.34 5.59
CA PRO A 52 -4.42 6.63 4.48
C PRO A 52 -2.91 6.87 4.32
N PHE A 53 -2.22 7.34 5.35
CA PHE A 53 -0.82 7.81 5.26
C PHE A 53 0.24 6.71 5.39
N TYR A 54 -0.15 5.44 5.44
CA TYR A 54 0.80 4.35 5.23
C TYR A 54 1.15 4.24 3.73
N HIS A 55 2.42 4.01 3.40
CA HIS A 55 2.90 3.95 2.01
C HIS A 55 2.07 3.02 1.12
N CYS A 56 1.76 1.82 1.59
CA CYS A 56 0.92 0.88 0.85
C CYS A 56 -0.51 1.42 0.64
N ARG A 57 -1.12 2.07 1.64
CA ARG A 57 -2.47 2.65 1.51
C ARG A 57 -2.49 3.83 0.57
N MET A 58 -1.50 4.73 0.65
CA MET A 58 -1.33 5.80 -0.32
C MET A 58 -1.16 5.25 -1.74
N ALA A 59 -0.35 4.20 -1.91
CA ALA A 59 -0.17 3.53 -3.19
C ALA A 59 -1.48 2.91 -3.71
N MET A 60 -2.26 2.24 -2.86
CA MET A 60 -3.57 1.68 -3.24
C MET A 60 -4.52 2.77 -3.75
N PHE A 61 -4.68 3.87 -3.01
CA PHE A 61 -5.51 4.99 -3.45
C PHE A 61 -4.98 5.63 -4.73
N ALA A 62 -3.67 5.86 -4.83
CA ALA A 62 -3.07 6.47 -6.01
C ALA A 62 -3.26 5.61 -7.27
N VAL A 63 -3.07 4.30 -7.16
CA VAL A 63 -3.25 3.37 -8.28
C VAL A 63 -4.71 3.28 -8.72
N LEU A 64 -5.65 3.34 -7.78
CA LEU A 64 -7.09 3.32 -8.07
C LEU A 64 -7.60 4.63 -8.67
N LEU A 65 -7.24 5.77 -8.09
CA LEU A 65 -7.90 7.05 -8.35
C LEU A 65 -7.15 7.94 -9.34
N LEU A 66 -5.82 7.85 -9.44
CA LEU A 66 -5.07 8.72 -10.34
C LEU A 66 -5.22 8.27 -11.79
N LYS A 67 -5.25 9.26 -12.69
CA LYS A 67 -5.07 9.03 -14.13
C LYS A 67 -3.61 8.67 -14.41
N ASN A 68 -3.38 8.01 -15.55
CA ASN A 68 -2.03 7.65 -16.00
C ASN A 68 -1.17 8.91 -16.05
N SER A 69 -0.12 8.92 -15.23
CA SER A 69 0.72 10.08 -14.96
C SER A 69 2.01 9.62 -14.29
N ARG A 70 3.04 10.47 -14.26
CA ARG A 70 4.29 10.17 -13.55
C ARG A 70 4.06 9.90 -12.06
N THR A 71 3.11 10.61 -11.44
CA THR A 71 2.72 10.42 -10.04
C THR A 71 2.11 9.03 -9.82
N LYS A 72 1.23 8.57 -10.73
CA LYS A 72 0.69 7.21 -10.67
C LYS A 72 1.78 6.14 -10.81
N THR A 73 2.74 6.35 -11.74
CA THR A 73 3.90 5.46 -11.90
C THR A 73 4.77 5.42 -10.65
N TYR A 74 5.02 6.57 -10.01
CA TYR A 74 5.77 6.66 -8.76
C TYR A 74 5.11 5.82 -7.65
N PHE A 75 3.81 6.01 -7.42
CA PHE A 75 3.08 5.24 -6.42
C PHE A 75 2.95 3.76 -6.77
N ALA A 76 2.91 3.39 -8.05
CA ALA A 76 2.96 2.00 -8.46
C ALA A 76 4.32 1.35 -8.13
N ILE A 77 5.44 2.03 -8.39
CA ILE A 77 6.77 1.53 -7.98
C ILE A 77 6.82 1.35 -6.46
N MET A 78 6.35 2.35 -5.70
CA MET A 78 6.22 2.25 -4.25
C MET A 78 5.31 1.10 -3.83
N GLY A 79 4.21 0.87 -4.52
CA GLY A 79 3.26 -0.21 -4.26
C GLY A 79 3.88 -1.60 -4.44
N VAL A 80 4.69 -1.79 -5.48
CA VAL A 80 5.45 -3.04 -5.66
C VAL A 80 6.41 -3.22 -4.49
N VAL A 81 7.33 -2.27 -4.26
CA VAL A 81 8.35 -2.39 -3.20
C VAL A 81 7.71 -2.58 -1.82
N GLY A 82 6.69 -1.77 -1.50
CA GLY A 82 5.95 -1.83 -0.25
C GLY A 82 5.26 -3.17 -0.03
N THR A 83 4.64 -3.75 -1.06
CA THR A 83 4.05 -5.10 -0.96
C THR A 83 5.11 -6.16 -0.68
N TYR A 84 6.28 -6.11 -1.35
CA TYR A 84 7.34 -7.07 -1.07
C TYR A 84 7.81 -6.97 0.38
N CYS A 85 8.10 -5.76 0.87
CA CYS A 85 8.49 -5.55 2.26
C CYS A 85 7.42 -6.05 3.25
N ALA A 86 6.15 -5.71 3.01
CA ALA A 86 5.03 -6.06 3.90
C ALA A 86 4.72 -7.57 3.93
N LEU A 87 4.87 -8.29 2.81
CA LEU A 87 4.58 -9.72 2.77
C LEU A 87 5.77 -10.60 3.18
N ILE A 88 7.00 -10.10 3.08
CA ILE A 88 8.20 -10.77 3.62
C ILE A 88 8.27 -10.61 5.13
N TYR A 89 7.96 -9.42 5.64
CA TYR A 89 7.93 -9.12 7.07
C TYR A 89 6.55 -8.57 7.47
N PRO A 90 5.54 -9.44 7.65
CA PRO A 90 4.18 -9.00 7.94
C PRO A 90 4.07 -8.44 9.36
N VAL A 91 3.49 -7.26 9.45
CA VAL A 91 3.08 -6.62 10.72
C VAL A 91 1.56 -6.57 10.72
N PHE A 92 0.95 -7.52 11.42
CA PHE A 92 -0.51 -7.59 11.55
C PHE A 92 -1.01 -6.71 12.70
N ASP A 93 -2.25 -6.24 12.57
CA ASP A 93 -2.97 -5.61 13.68
C ASP A 93 -3.17 -6.64 14.81
N PRO A 94 -3.34 -6.21 16.09
CA PRO A 94 -3.41 -7.08 17.26
C PRO A 94 -4.77 -7.81 17.39
N TYR A 95 -5.15 -8.54 16.34
CA TYR A 95 -6.35 -9.36 16.27
C TYR A 95 -5.96 -10.79 15.89
N GLU A 96 -6.57 -11.78 16.53
CA GLU A 96 -6.33 -13.18 16.20
C GLU A 96 -6.87 -13.51 14.80
N PHE A 97 -6.11 -14.31 14.04
CA PHE A 97 -6.57 -14.80 12.76
C PHE A 97 -7.59 -15.93 12.97
N PRO A 98 -8.74 -15.98 12.25
CA PRO A 98 -9.14 -15.14 11.12
C PRO A 98 -9.84 -13.84 11.51
N HIS A 99 -9.32 -12.69 11.05
CA HIS A 99 -9.93 -11.38 11.28
C HIS A 99 -9.93 -10.53 9.99
N ILE A 100 -10.90 -9.61 9.87
CA ILE A 100 -11.07 -8.74 8.70
C ILE A 100 -9.79 -7.95 8.38
N THR A 101 -9.06 -7.49 9.39
CA THR A 101 -7.80 -6.73 9.21
C THR A 101 -6.70 -7.61 8.62
N GLY A 102 -6.59 -8.87 9.03
CA GLY A 102 -5.62 -9.83 8.48
C GLY A 102 -5.93 -10.20 7.03
N PHE A 103 -7.21 -10.49 6.72
CA PHE A 103 -7.64 -10.72 5.33
C PHE A 103 -7.43 -9.49 4.44
N SER A 104 -7.83 -8.33 4.94
CA SER A 104 -7.65 -7.03 4.28
C SER A 104 -6.18 -6.74 4.00
N PHE A 105 -5.29 -7.04 4.96
CA PHE A 105 -3.85 -6.91 4.77
C PHE A 105 -3.38 -7.81 3.63
N LEU A 106 -3.69 -9.10 3.66
CA LEU A 106 -3.18 -10.04 2.68
C LEU A 106 -3.73 -9.78 1.26
N ILE A 107 -5.05 -9.72 1.14
CA ILE A 107 -5.75 -9.49 -0.14
C ILE A 107 -5.39 -8.11 -0.69
N GLY A 108 -5.34 -7.09 0.17
CA GLY A 108 -5.01 -5.73 -0.22
C GLY A 108 -3.61 -5.62 -0.80
N HIS A 109 -2.61 -6.27 -0.20
CA HIS A 109 -1.24 -6.24 -0.71
C HIS A 109 -1.07 -7.04 -2.00
N TYR A 110 -1.73 -8.20 -2.14
CA TYR A 110 -1.72 -8.94 -3.40
C TYR A 110 -2.38 -8.14 -4.54
N ALA A 111 -3.52 -7.50 -4.27
CA ALA A 111 -4.16 -6.63 -5.24
C ALA A 111 -3.29 -5.41 -5.59
N LEU A 112 -2.59 -4.84 -4.60
CA LEU A 112 -1.70 -3.72 -4.81
C LEU A 112 -0.54 -4.11 -5.72
N LEU A 113 0.04 -5.31 -5.52
CA LEU A 113 1.12 -5.82 -6.37
C LEU A 113 0.66 -5.92 -7.81
N VAL A 114 -0.46 -6.60 -8.06
CA VAL A 114 -0.98 -6.80 -9.42
C VAL A 114 -1.34 -5.47 -10.08
N ASN A 115 -2.07 -4.60 -9.39
CA ASN A 115 -2.46 -3.30 -9.93
C ASN A 115 -1.23 -2.41 -10.21
N SER A 116 -0.23 -2.44 -9.33
CA SER A 116 1.00 -1.67 -9.52
C SER A 116 1.82 -2.19 -10.70
N LEU A 117 1.96 -3.51 -10.86
CA LEU A 117 2.62 -4.12 -12.01
C LEU A 117 1.86 -3.80 -13.31
N ASN A 118 0.52 -3.88 -13.30
CA ASN A 118 -0.30 -3.47 -14.44
C ASN A 118 -0.06 -2.00 -14.82
N VAL A 119 0.08 -1.10 -13.84
CA VAL A 119 0.43 0.31 -14.10
C VAL A 119 1.84 0.43 -14.68
N ILE A 120 2.83 -0.25 -14.11
CA ILE A 120 4.22 -0.19 -14.59
C ILE A 120 4.31 -0.71 -16.03
N PHE A 121 3.75 -1.88 -16.33
CA PHE A 121 3.83 -2.47 -17.67
C PHE A 121 3.11 -1.62 -18.74
N ASN A 122 1.99 -0.99 -18.39
CA ASN A 122 1.21 -0.19 -19.33
C ASN A 122 1.64 1.28 -19.42
N SER A 123 2.02 1.90 -18.31
CA SER A 123 2.24 3.36 -18.20
C SER A 123 3.71 3.76 -18.19
N TYR A 124 4.66 2.85 -17.90
CA TYR A 124 6.07 3.23 -17.83
C TYR A 124 6.63 3.66 -19.21
N LYS A 125 6.13 3.06 -20.30
CA LYS A 125 6.51 3.46 -21.67
C LYS A 125 6.06 4.88 -22.03
N THR A 126 4.92 5.33 -21.50
CA THR A 126 4.33 6.64 -21.83
C THR A 126 4.72 7.72 -20.82
N HIS A 127 4.93 7.35 -19.57
CA HIS A 127 5.29 8.25 -18.47
C HIS A 127 6.48 7.70 -17.69
N PRO A 128 7.68 7.70 -18.28
CA PRO A 128 8.88 7.30 -17.57
C PRO A 128 9.16 8.26 -16.41
N ILE A 129 9.70 7.72 -15.33
CA ILE A 129 10.10 8.49 -14.15
C ILE A 129 11.60 8.30 -13.94
N SER A 130 12.34 9.40 -13.76
CA SER A 130 13.78 9.34 -13.50
C SER A 130 14.06 8.96 -12.05
N LEU A 131 15.22 8.34 -11.80
CA LEU A 131 15.66 8.00 -10.45
C LEU A 131 15.69 9.22 -9.52
N GLY A 132 16.18 10.37 -10.01
CA GLY A 132 16.18 11.61 -9.25
C GLY A 132 14.77 12.04 -8.80
N LEU A 133 13.76 11.89 -9.67
CA LEU A 133 12.38 12.22 -9.31
C LEU A 133 11.80 11.23 -8.29
N ILE A 134 12.15 9.94 -8.38
CA ILE A 134 11.78 8.94 -7.35
C ILE A 134 12.38 9.32 -5.99
N VAL A 135 13.67 9.67 -5.95
CA VAL A 135 14.39 10.05 -4.72
C VAL A 135 13.76 11.30 -4.11
N VAL A 136 13.59 12.36 -4.90
CA VAL A 136 12.99 13.62 -4.43
C VAL A 136 11.54 13.40 -3.96
N SER A 137 10.73 12.68 -4.73
CA SER A 137 9.33 12.41 -4.35
C SER A 137 9.24 11.62 -3.04
N THR A 138 10.13 10.63 -2.85
CA THR A 138 10.18 9.83 -1.62
C THR A 138 10.66 10.65 -0.43
N PHE A 139 11.66 11.50 -0.63
CA PHE A 139 12.12 12.42 0.40
C PHE A 139 10.99 13.36 0.84
N LEU A 140 10.33 14.03 -0.11
CA LEU A 140 9.23 14.95 0.18
C LEU A 140 8.05 14.26 0.86
N LEU A 141 7.68 13.08 0.40
CA LEU A 141 6.60 12.29 0.99
C LEU A 141 6.94 11.91 2.44
N ASN A 142 8.14 11.39 2.70
CA ASN A 142 8.56 11.03 4.05
C ASN A 142 8.67 12.25 4.96
N LEU A 143 9.17 13.38 4.46
CA LEU A 143 9.20 14.64 5.20
C LEU A 143 7.79 15.08 5.61
N GLY A 144 6.82 15.00 4.69
CA GLY A 144 5.41 15.26 4.99
C GLY A 144 4.86 14.30 6.05
N LEU A 145 5.17 13.01 5.97
CA LEU A 145 4.76 12.03 6.97
C LEU A 145 5.34 12.30 8.35
N VAL A 146 6.58 12.78 8.46
CA VAL A 146 7.17 13.18 9.75
C VAL A 146 6.36 14.31 10.39
N ILE A 147 5.98 15.32 9.60
CA ILE A 147 5.14 16.44 10.07
C ILE A 147 3.76 15.94 10.53
N VAL A 148 3.13 15.05 9.76
CA VAL A 148 1.84 14.44 10.12
C VAL A 148 1.94 13.61 11.40
N ASN A 149 2.99 12.81 11.55
CA ASN A 149 3.23 12.01 12.74
C ASN A 149 3.44 12.88 13.98
N GLN A 150 4.13 14.00 13.85
CA GLN A 150 4.34 14.93 14.96
C GLN A 150 3.05 15.64 15.38
N THR A 151 2.18 15.98 14.42
CA THR A 151 0.93 16.71 14.68
C THR A 151 -0.20 15.83 15.21
N ILE A 152 -0.34 14.61 14.67
CA ILE A 152 -1.44 13.69 15.01
C ILE A 152 -0.99 12.65 16.06
N GLY A 153 0.31 12.56 16.35
CA GLY A 153 0.87 11.59 17.30
C GLY A 153 1.02 10.18 16.74
N GLY A 154 0.78 9.98 15.44
CA GLY A 154 0.82 8.68 14.76
C GLY A 154 2.21 8.15 14.46
N ASN A 155 2.23 6.97 13.83
CA ASN A 155 3.43 6.31 13.31
C ASN A 155 3.23 5.90 11.85
N TYR A 156 2.71 6.81 11.04
CA TYR A 156 2.54 6.61 9.61
C TYR A 156 3.88 6.39 8.92
N GLY A 157 3.89 5.41 8.02
CA GLY A 157 5.10 4.99 7.34
C GLY A 157 6.16 4.36 8.27
N MET A 158 5.81 4.06 9.53
CA MET A 158 6.72 3.52 10.54
C MET A 158 7.98 4.38 10.76
N LEU A 159 7.85 5.70 10.56
CA LEU A 159 8.98 6.64 10.64
C LEU A 159 9.32 7.07 12.06
N LYS A 160 8.39 6.91 13.02
CA LYS A 160 8.58 7.26 14.44
C LYS A 160 9.06 6.06 15.25
N HIS A 161 8.46 4.89 15.01
CA HIS A 161 8.89 3.62 15.57
C HIS A 161 9.05 2.60 14.44
N THR A 162 10.29 2.21 14.17
CA THR A 162 10.60 1.20 13.16
C THR A 162 10.29 -0.20 13.68
N PRO A 163 9.82 -1.14 12.84
CA PRO A 163 9.48 -2.49 13.27
C PRO A 163 10.70 -3.31 13.75
N PHE A 164 11.92 -2.91 13.38
CA PHE A 164 13.16 -3.62 13.72
C PHE A 164 13.76 -3.23 15.07
N ILE A 165 13.52 -1.99 15.52
CA ILE A 165 14.00 -1.48 16.80
C ILE A 165 12.77 -1.38 17.70
N MET A 166 12.49 -2.48 18.40
CA MET A 166 11.40 -2.53 19.38
C MET A 166 11.72 -1.57 20.53
N GLY A 167 11.05 -0.42 20.55
CA GLY A 167 10.84 0.34 21.78
C GLY A 167 9.86 -0.41 22.69
N PRO A 168 9.70 0.02 23.97
CA PRO A 168 8.79 -0.64 24.91
C PRO A 168 7.39 -0.76 24.28
N PRO A 169 6.66 -1.87 24.56
CA PRO A 169 5.39 -2.16 23.93
C PRO A 169 4.47 -0.95 24.07
N LEU A 170 3.85 -0.54 22.95
CA LEU A 170 2.77 0.43 22.96
C LEU A 170 1.61 -0.20 23.72
N VAL A 171 1.61 -0.02 25.04
CA VAL A 171 0.48 -0.30 25.91
C VAL A 171 -0.62 0.64 25.43
N VAL A 172 -1.58 0.09 24.69
CA VAL A 172 -2.86 0.72 24.47
C VAL A 172 -3.49 0.85 25.86
N LYS A 173 -3.49 2.07 26.41
CA LYS A 173 -4.35 2.42 27.54
C LYS A 173 -5.74 2.72 27.03
#